data_AF-A0A4Y2VEX5-F1
#
_entry.id   AF-A0A4Y2VEX5-F1
#
_cell.length_a   1.000
_cell.length_b   1.000
_cell.length_c   1.000
_cell.angle_alpha   90.00
_cell.angle_beta   90.00
_cell.angle_gamma   90.00
#
_symmetry.space_group_name_H-M   'P 1'
#
loop_
_entity.id
_entity.type
_entity.pdbx_description
1 polymer ?
#
loop_
_entity_poly.entity_id
_entity_poly.type
_entity_poly.pdbx_seq_one_letter_code
_entity_poly.pdbx_strand_id
1 'polypeptide(L)'
;MAAEKGGIKAVFDLICKTTGITDGKLPIAAIINWLKQAGIVSKETGITESDVNKTHAKTAEDKKKMTVEELQMSIVNLAKEKKMDPKELMDKLASSGPPQMGKVQEVADKFGAKFTK
;
A
#
# COMPACT_ATOMS: atom_id res chain seq x y z
N MET A 1 1.92 -2.21 28.12
CA MET A 1 2.54 -2.68 26.86
C MET A 1 1.96 -1.84 25.74
N ALA A 2 2.61 -0.72 25.40
CA ALA A 2 2.16 0.15 24.32
C ALA A 2 2.63 -0.48 23.01
N ALA A 3 1.69 -0.82 22.14
CA ALA A 3 1.93 -1.38 20.81
C ALA A 3 3.04 -0.58 20.12
N GLU A 4 4.16 -1.25 19.86
CA GLU A 4 5.32 -0.65 19.23
C GLU A 4 4.90 -0.06 17.89
N LYS A 5 5.47 1.10 17.56
CA LYS A 5 5.21 1.92 16.36
C LYS A 5 5.65 1.20 15.06
N GLY A 6 5.10 0.02 14.80
CA GLY A 6 5.18 -0.69 13.53
C GLY A 6 4.04 -0.23 12.63
N GLY A 7 4.05 1.04 12.21
CA GLY A 7 3.06 1.57 11.28
C GLY A 7 3.12 0.91 9.90
N ILE A 8 2.51 1.51 8.88
CA ILE A 8 2.50 1.02 7.48
C ILE A 8 3.83 0.41 7.02
N LYS A 9 4.96 0.99 7.43
CA LYS A 9 6.30 0.48 7.10
C LYS A 9 6.58 -0.94 7.57
N ALA A 10 6.14 -1.32 8.77
CA ALA A 10 6.33 -2.67 9.27
C ALA A 10 5.48 -3.68 8.49
N VAL A 11 4.22 -3.32 8.20
CA VAL A 11 3.34 -4.17 7.38
C VAL A 11 3.88 -4.27 5.96
N PHE A 12 4.34 -3.17 5.38
CA PHE A 12 4.98 -3.14 4.06
C PHE A 12 6.23 -4.04 4.01
N ASP A 13 7.13 -3.92 4.99
CA ASP A 13 8.32 -4.76 5.11
C ASP A 13 7.96 -6.24 5.26
N LEU A 14 6.93 -6.55 6.05
CA LEU A 14 6.42 -7.90 6.20
C LEU A 14 5.88 -8.45 4.88
N ILE A 15 5.15 -7.65 4.10
CA ILE A 15 4.67 -8.05 2.78
C ILE A 15 5.86 -8.31 1.85
N CYS A 16 6.85 -7.41 1.80
CA CYS A 16 8.05 -7.60 1.00
C CYS A 16 8.79 -8.88 1.39
N LYS A 17 9.05 -9.11 2.68
CA LYS A 17 9.70 -10.33 3.19
C LYS A 17 8.93 -11.59 2.84
N THR A 18 7.62 -11.57 3.05
CA THR A 18 6.75 -12.71 2.79
C THR A 18 6.73 -13.06 1.30
N THR A 19 6.57 -12.04 0.47
CA THR A 19 6.49 -12.23 -0.98
C THR A 19 7.84 -12.59 -1.55
N GLY A 20 8.96 -12.25 -0.88
CA GLY A 20 10.32 -12.42 -1.39
C GLY A 20 10.78 -11.21 -2.22
N ILE A 21 10.11 -10.08 -2.09
CA ILE A 21 10.49 -8.81 -2.74
C ILE A 21 11.63 -8.19 -1.95
N THR A 22 12.84 -8.28 -2.51
CA THR A 22 14.06 -7.66 -1.95
C THR A 22 14.25 -6.21 -2.37
N ASP A 23 13.57 -5.77 -3.43
CA ASP A 23 13.67 -4.41 -3.99
C ASP A 23 13.01 -3.35 -3.10
N GLY A 24 12.26 -3.76 -2.07
CA GLY A 24 11.52 -2.83 -1.21
C GLY A 24 10.40 -2.07 -1.93
N LYS A 25 9.95 -2.58 -3.10
CA LYS A 25 8.88 -1.99 -3.91
C LYS A 25 7.75 -3.00 -4.12
N LEU A 26 6.55 -2.67 -3.63
CA LEU A 26 5.37 -3.50 -3.84
C LEU A 26 4.64 -3.09 -5.12
N PRO A 27 4.09 -4.04 -5.90
CA PRO A 27 3.29 -3.69 -7.07
C PRO A 27 2.07 -2.86 -6.67
N ILE A 28 1.72 -1.86 -7.49
CA ILE A 28 0.61 -0.95 -7.19
C ILE A 28 -0.71 -1.70 -6.99
N ALA A 29 -0.92 -2.78 -7.75
CA ALA A 29 -2.11 -3.62 -7.62
C ALA A 29 -2.20 -4.30 -6.24
N ALA A 30 -1.08 -4.69 -5.62
CA ALA A 30 -1.07 -5.22 -4.26
C ALA A 30 -1.43 -4.14 -3.24
N ILE A 31 -0.91 -2.93 -3.42
CA ILE A 31 -1.25 -1.78 -2.57
C ILE A 31 -2.74 -1.43 -2.68
N ILE A 32 -3.29 -1.39 -3.90
CA ILE A 32 -4.71 -1.08 -4.09
C ILE A 32 -5.58 -2.11 -3.36
N ASN A 33 -5.19 -3.39 -3.42
CA ASN A 33 -5.87 -4.45 -2.68
C ASN A 33 -5.74 -4.26 -1.16
N TRP A 34 -4.57 -3.80 -0.69
CA TRP A 34 -4.35 -3.45 0.71
C TRP A 34 -5.23 -2.30 1.17
N LEU A 35 -5.27 -1.21 0.40
CA LEU A 35 -6.11 -0.04 0.65
C LEU A 35 -7.60 -0.41 0.64
N LYS A 36 -8.02 -1.33 -0.23
CA LYS A 36 -9.38 -1.90 -0.23
C LYS A 36 -9.67 -2.69 1.05
N GLN A 37 -8.76 -3.56 1.47
CA GLN A 37 -8.94 -4.32 2.72
C GLN A 37 -9.00 -3.42 3.95
N ALA A 38 -8.20 -2.34 3.97
CA ALA A 38 -8.22 -1.34 5.03
C ALA A 38 -9.48 -0.47 5.01
N GLY A 39 -10.37 -0.65 4.03
CA GLY A 39 -11.56 0.18 3.83
C GLY A 39 -11.22 1.62 3.41
N ILE A 40 -9.97 1.89 3.02
CA ILE A 40 -9.52 3.20 2.54
C ILE A 40 -10.01 3.43 1.13
N VAL A 41 -9.89 2.42 0.25
CA VAL A 41 -10.52 2.45 -1.08
C VAL A 41 -11.91 1.85 -0.96
N SER A 42 -12.88 2.71 -0.66
CA SER A 42 -14.27 2.35 -0.44
C SER A 42 -15.19 3.41 -1.02
N LYS A 43 -16.44 3.03 -1.32
CA LYS A 43 -17.47 4.02 -1.66
C LYS A 43 -17.72 5.01 -0.52
N GLU A 44 -17.56 4.57 0.73
CA GLU A 44 -17.75 5.40 1.93
C GLU A 44 -16.69 6.49 2.06
N THR A 45 -15.45 6.19 1.71
CA THR A 45 -14.35 7.18 1.76
C THR A 45 -14.28 8.05 0.50
N GLY A 46 -14.96 7.64 -0.58
CA GLY A 46 -14.89 8.30 -1.88
C GLY A 46 -13.54 8.16 -2.59
N ILE A 47 -12.61 7.37 -2.04
CA ILE A 47 -11.33 7.03 -2.69
C ILE A 47 -11.58 5.84 -3.61
N THR A 48 -11.23 6.01 -4.88
CA THR A 48 -11.32 4.93 -5.88
C THR A 48 -9.93 4.42 -6.23
N GLU A 49 -9.85 3.22 -6.78
CA GLU A 49 -8.60 2.64 -7.30
C GLU A 49 -7.95 3.56 -8.34
N SER A 50 -8.77 4.27 -9.11
CA SER A 50 -8.31 5.24 -10.10
C SER A 50 -7.73 6.51 -9.47
N ASP A 51 -8.23 6.91 -8.31
CA ASP A 51 -7.71 8.02 -7.50
C ASP A 51 -6.29 7.66 -7.03
N VAL A 52 -6.15 6.49 -6.39
CA VAL A 52 -4.86 5.94 -5.94
C VAL A 52 -3.87 5.85 -7.11
N ASN A 53 -4.29 5.29 -8.25
CA ASN A 53 -3.40 5.16 -9.41
C ASN A 53 -3.00 6.51 -9.99
N LYS A 54 -3.92 7.49 -10.03
CA LYS A 54 -3.59 8.86 -10.48
C LYS A 54 -2.63 9.55 -9.52
N THR A 55 -2.84 9.44 -8.22
CA THR A 55 -1.98 10.04 -7.20
C THR A 55 -0.60 9.39 -7.22
N HIS A 56 -0.54 8.05 -7.27
CA HIS A 56 0.71 7.30 -7.44
C HIS A 56 1.43 7.69 -8.74
N ALA A 57 0.74 7.73 -9.88
CA ALA A 57 1.36 8.08 -11.15
C ALA A 57 1.90 9.52 -11.22
N LYS A 58 1.48 10.41 -10.31
CA LYS A 58 2.04 11.76 -10.16
C LYS A 58 3.28 11.81 -9.27
N THR A 59 3.38 10.90 -8.29
CA THR A 59 4.47 10.90 -7.30
C THR A 59 5.57 9.90 -7.64
N ALA A 60 5.22 8.83 -8.36
CA ALA A 60 6.07 7.68 -8.55
C ALA A 60 6.90 7.70 -9.82
N GLU A 61 8.18 7.41 -9.63
CA GLU A 61 9.09 7.06 -10.71
C GLU A 61 8.68 5.73 -11.35
N ASP A 62 8.31 4.74 -10.53
CA ASP A 62 7.84 3.43 -10.97
C ASP A 62 6.30 3.38 -10.99
N LYS A 63 5.67 3.55 -12.15
CA LYS A 63 4.20 3.49 -12.26
C LYS A 63 3.61 2.10 -11.93
N LYS A 64 4.44 1.06 -11.89
CA LYS A 64 4.02 -0.33 -11.61
C LYS A 64 4.30 -0.76 -10.17
N LYS A 65 5.25 -0.13 -9.48
CA LYS A 65 5.70 -0.52 -8.14
C LYS A 65 5.82 0.71 -7.24
N MET A 66 5.60 0.54 -5.95
CA MET A 66 5.59 1.64 -4.99
C MET A 66 6.45 1.26 -3.79
N THR A 67 7.32 2.18 -3.35
CA THR A 67 8.05 2.05 -2.09
C THR A 67 7.15 2.41 -0.91
N VAL A 68 7.58 2.11 0.31
CA VAL A 68 6.88 2.55 1.51
C VAL A 68 6.77 4.08 1.59
N GLU A 69 7.79 4.83 1.18
CA GLU A 69 7.79 6.29 1.23
C GLU A 69 6.75 6.88 0.27
N GLU A 70 6.72 6.33 -0.95
CA GLU A 70 5.71 6.67 -1.95
C GLU A 70 4.29 6.30 -1.52
N LEU A 71 4.13 5.16 -0.86
CA LEU A 71 2.85 4.74 -0.27
C LEU A 71 2.37 5.73 0.78
N GLN A 72 3.27 6.12 1.69
CA GLN A 72 2.96 7.10 2.71
C GLN A 72 2.58 8.46 2.08
N MET A 73 3.32 8.90 1.07
CA MET A 73 3.03 10.14 0.38
C MET A 73 1.72 10.09 -0.41
N SER A 74 1.43 8.96 -1.07
CA SER A 74 0.16 8.72 -1.75
C SER A 74 -1.02 8.76 -0.78
N ILE A 75 -0.91 8.12 0.38
CA ILE A 75 -1.96 8.16 1.41
C ILE A 75 -2.15 9.58 1.94
N VAL A 76 -1.07 10.32 2.17
CA VAL A 76 -1.15 11.73 2.61
C VAL A 76 -1.84 12.60 1.57
N ASN A 77 -1.52 12.42 0.29
CA ASN A 77 -2.17 13.17 -0.80
C ASN A 77 -3.64 12.77 -0.95
N LEU A 78 -3.97 11.48 -0.94
CA LEU A 78 -5.34 10.99 -0.98
C LEU A 78 -6.16 11.53 0.20
N ALA A 79 -5.59 11.53 1.40
CA ALA A 79 -6.21 12.09 2.59
C ALA A 79 -6.51 13.58 2.38
N LYS A 80 -5.53 14.35 1.90
CA LYS A 80 -5.71 15.79 1.60
C LYS A 80 -6.78 16.03 0.53
N GLU A 81 -6.77 15.26 -0.57
CA GLU A 81 -7.75 15.40 -1.65
C GLU A 81 -9.17 15.08 -1.19
N LYS A 82 -9.33 14.11 -0.28
CA LYS A 82 -10.64 13.72 0.27
C LYS A 82 -10.99 14.42 1.60
N LYS A 83 -10.18 15.38 2.05
CA LYS A 83 -10.30 16.05 3.36
C LYS A 83 -10.41 15.07 4.54
N MET A 84 -9.71 13.95 4.44
CA MET A 84 -9.55 12.97 5.50
C MET A 84 -8.25 13.23 6.27
N ASP A 85 -8.17 12.68 7.48
CA ASP A 85 -6.95 12.76 8.25
C ASP A 85 -5.94 11.72 7.75
N PRO A 86 -4.73 12.13 7.31
CA PRO A 86 -3.73 11.21 6.79
C PRO A 86 -3.24 10.23 7.85
N LYS A 87 -3.19 10.64 9.12
CA LYS A 87 -2.79 9.76 10.23
C LYS A 87 -3.84 8.67 10.45
N GLU A 88 -5.12 9.02 10.43
CA GLU A 88 -6.22 8.04 10.53
C GLU A 88 -6.18 7.01 9.39
N LEU A 89 -5.95 7.46 8.14
CA LEU A 89 -5.81 6.54 7.01
C LEU A 89 -4.57 5.65 7.16
N MET A 90 -3.46 6.22 7.63
CA MET A 90 -2.24 5.45 7.85
C MET A 90 -2.42 4.39 8.94
N ASP A 91 -3.08 4.76 10.03
CA ASP A 91 -3.39 3.87 11.14
C ASP A 91 -4.34 2.76 10.70
N LYS A 92 -5.41 3.08 9.96
CA LYS A 92 -6.31 2.08 9.35
C LYS A 92 -5.58 1.10 8.45
N LEU A 93 -4.68 1.58 7.58
CA LEU A 93 -3.92 0.69 6.70
C LEU A 93 -3.01 -0.25 7.49
N ALA A 94 -2.32 0.29 8.50
CA ALA A 94 -1.45 -0.50 9.38
C ALA A 94 -2.25 -1.52 10.19
N SER A 95 -3.40 -1.10 10.72
CA SER A 95 -4.33 -1.91 11.51
C SER A 95 -5.00 -3.02 10.68
N SER A 96 -5.22 -2.77 9.38
CA SER A 96 -5.70 -3.80 8.44
C SER A 96 -4.71 -4.96 8.24
N GLY A 97 -3.44 -4.79 8.61
CA GLY A 97 -2.41 -5.81 8.42
C GLY A 97 -2.10 -6.08 6.93
N PRO A 98 -1.20 -7.02 6.64
CA PRO A 98 -0.81 -7.33 5.27
C PRO A 98 -2.01 -7.87 4.49
N PRO A 99 -2.18 -7.50 3.21
CA PRO A 99 -3.26 -8.01 2.40
C PRO A 99 -3.19 -9.53 2.24
N GLN A 100 -4.33 -10.18 1.98
CA GLN A 100 -4.43 -11.64 1.84
C GLN A 100 -3.29 -12.19 0.98
N MET A 101 -2.38 -12.92 1.65
CA MET A 101 -1.06 -13.30 1.17
C MET A 101 -1.07 -13.96 -0.22
N GLY A 102 -2.07 -14.81 -0.47
CA GLY A 102 -2.23 -15.51 -1.75
C GLY A 102 -2.46 -14.58 -2.94
N LYS A 103 -3.16 -13.45 -2.74
CA LYS A 103 -3.38 -12.47 -3.82
C LYS A 103 -2.14 -11.61 -4.06
N VAL A 104 -1.39 -11.29 -3.01
CA VAL A 104 -0.20 -10.45 -3.14
C VAL A 104 0.89 -11.16 -3.91
N GLN A 105 1.11 -12.44 -3.61
CA GLN A 105 2.12 -13.25 -4.28
C GLN A 105 1.77 -13.46 -5.76
N GLU A 106 0.51 -13.74 -6.10
CA GLU A 106 0.06 -13.85 -7.49
C GLU A 106 0.26 -12.52 -8.25
N VAL A 107 -0.03 -11.38 -7.61
CA VAL A 107 0.14 -10.06 -8.21
C VAL A 107 1.62 -9.72 -8.39
N ALA A 108 2.47 -10.07 -7.42
CA ALA A 108 3.91 -9.85 -7.51
C ALA A 108 4.56 -10.74 -8.58
N ASP A 109 4.10 -11.99 -8.72
CA ASP A 109 4.50 -12.90 -9.80
C ASP A 109 4.09 -12.38 -11.18
N LYS A 110 2.83 -11.97 -11.36
CA LYS A 110 2.33 -11.37 -12.61
C LYS A 110 3.05 -10.09 -13.00
N PHE A 111 3.49 -9.28 -12.04
CA PHE A 111 4.17 -8.00 -12.31
C PHE A 111 5.70 -8.11 -12.39
N GLY A 112 6.25 -9.33 -12.41
CA GLY A 112 7.69 -9.55 -12.60
C GLY A 112 8.52 -8.99 -11.47
N ALA A 113 8.01 -9.02 -10.23
CA ALA A 113 8.86 -8.81 -9.07
C ALA A 113 9.86 -9.97 -9.03
N LYS A 114 11.15 -9.66 -9.21
CA LYS A 114 12.20 -10.68 -9.20
C LYS A 114 12.32 -11.19 -7.76
N PHE A 115 11.71 -12.32 -7.48
CA PHE A 115 11.89 -13.02 -6.21
C PHE A 115 13.29 -13.63 -6.23
N THR A 116 14.20 -13.03 -5.48
CA THR A 116 15.54 -13.61 -5.34
C THR A 116 15.40 -14.72 -4.32
N LYS A 117 15.50 -15.97 -4.78
CA LYS A 117 15.43 -17.20 -3.99
C LYS A 117 16.53 -17.25 -2.93
#